data_AF-A0A2H1L5B4-F1
#
_entry.id   AF-A0A2H1L5B4-F1
#
_cell.length_a   1.000
_cell.length_b   1.000
_cell.length_c   1.000
_cell.angle_alpha   90.00
_cell.angle_beta   90.00
_cell.angle_gamma   90.00
#
_symmetry.space_group_name_H-M   'P 1'
#
loop_
_entity.id
_entity.type
_entity.pdbx_description
1 polymer ?
#
loop_
_entity_poly.entity_id
_entity_poly.type
_entity_poly.pdbx_seq_one_letter_code
_entity_poly.pdbx_strand_id
1 'polypeptide(L)'
;MTDNVPPPPDQNEPLPDPGPQPGPYVYSPPTGEQPGGPQQVAHPGAAPGYPGAPPGGPSSGPAAHGMPPSGAYPAGASPAGTYPAGAHPAAAFGAPLDTRDPHTPHPGLPFGSSYRTPRSRWWKGAISIVVVIAVMLLFSLLFSIVAVMADMVLGMQSLDALSEGRISMTPAVLAATNLSLIAGAGAALIAHRWINGVRIGYFHSVAPGLRWRWLLISFAIAAPVYLLFAASSFLDPTYQSLTFSGTTLAFLCIIILTTPLQAAAEEYMFRGVVQRSVGGWFRSNRWGFIVGTAVSATAFSAAHFAADVWLIVYYLLFGVLLSVLTQRTGGLESAIAIHTANNVFLLIVASLSDQMDAGFDRSAGTGGPFMLVPLALLAAIVAGLSWFAKRRRLARTTGGADTAAEASPATGPIPISTGETSAGAESLTQDVAGTGPGHTSATTGPIPTDIGRSSPHTEHRPGE
;
A
#
# COMPACT_ATOMS: atom_id res chain seq x y z
N MET A 1 -8.44 66.32 26.73
CA MET A 1 -8.62 65.88 25.34
C MET A 1 -9.95 65.15 25.32
N THR A 2 -10.83 65.46 24.36
CA THR A 2 -12.22 64.98 24.33
C THR A 2 -12.41 63.94 23.24
N ASP A 3 -13.24 62.94 23.52
CA ASP A 3 -13.46 61.78 22.67
C ASP A 3 -14.19 62.12 21.37
N ASN A 4 -13.77 61.48 20.27
CA ASN A 4 -14.45 61.52 18.98
C ASN A 4 -15.08 60.15 18.71
N VAL A 5 -16.37 60.01 19.01
CA VAL A 5 -17.18 58.85 18.62
C VAL A 5 -18.22 59.34 17.60
N PRO A 6 -18.29 58.78 16.38
CA PRO A 6 -19.30 59.17 15.41
C PRO A 6 -20.69 58.67 15.83
N PRO A 7 -21.77 59.39 15.50
CA PRO A 7 -23.14 58.95 15.79
C PRO A 7 -23.53 57.71 14.96
N PRO A 8 -24.48 56.88 15.43
CA PRO A 8 -25.04 55.80 14.64
C PRO A 8 -25.89 56.33 13.46
N PRO A 9 -26.04 55.55 12.37
CA PRO A 9 -26.86 55.94 11.22
C PRO A 9 -28.36 55.91 11.54
N ASP A 10 -29.11 56.75 10.83
CA ASP A 10 -30.56 56.90 10.97
C ASP A 10 -31.31 55.68 10.41
N GLN A 11 -32.34 55.19 11.10
CA GLN A 11 -33.03 53.93 10.75
C GLN A 11 -34.20 54.10 9.75
N ASN A 12 -34.24 55.21 9.01
CA ASN A 12 -35.40 55.61 8.18
C ASN A 12 -35.06 55.97 6.72
N GLU A 13 -33.96 55.46 6.15
CA GLU A 13 -33.78 55.50 4.68
C GLU A 13 -34.59 54.38 4.00
N PRO A 14 -35.39 54.69 2.97
CA PRO A 14 -36.10 53.67 2.20
C PRO A 14 -35.11 52.88 1.32
N LEU A 15 -35.21 51.55 1.35
CA LEU A 15 -34.38 50.65 0.55
C LEU A 15 -34.49 50.96 -0.95
N PRO A 16 -33.39 50.95 -1.72
CA PRO A 16 -33.43 51.08 -3.16
C PRO A 16 -34.15 49.89 -3.81
N ASP A 17 -34.93 50.18 -4.85
CA ASP A 17 -35.81 49.23 -5.54
C ASP A 17 -35.05 48.01 -6.10
N PRO A 18 -35.39 46.77 -5.72
CA PRO A 18 -34.69 45.58 -6.22
C PRO A 18 -35.05 45.33 -7.68
N GLY A 19 -34.10 45.69 -8.57
CA GLY A 19 -34.20 45.46 -10.01
C GLY A 19 -34.57 44.00 -10.38
N PRO A 20 -35.19 43.78 -11.54
CA PRO A 20 -35.96 42.57 -11.84
C PRO A 20 -35.14 41.28 -11.69
N GLN A 21 -35.62 40.40 -10.81
CA GLN A 21 -35.05 39.08 -10.56
C GLN A 21 -35.01 38.24 -11.84
N PRO A 22 -33.87 37.61 -12.21
CA PRO A 22 -33.83 36.68 -13.32
C PRO A 22 -34.66 35.43 -12.98
N GLY A 23 -35.65 35.13 -13.81
CA GLY A 23 -36.53 33.98 -13.63
C GLY A 23 -35.81 32.63 -13.70
N PRO A 24 -36.42 31.54 -13.20
CA PRO A 24 -35.79 30.22 -13.16
C PRO A 24 -35.48 29.70 -14.57
N TYR A 25 -34.26 29.19 -14.76
CA TYR A 25 -33.83 28.58 -16.02
C TYR A 25 -34.57 27.27 -16.30
N VAL A 26 -35.61 27.35 -17.13
CA VAL A 26 -36.30 26.17 -17.67
C VAL A 26 -35.51 25.62 -18.86
N TYR A 27 -34.93 24.42 -18.72
CA TYR A 27 -34.31 23.70 -19.83
C TYR A 27 -35.38 23.04 -20.71
N SER A 28 -35.60 23.61 -21.90
CA SER A 28 -36.46 23.01 -22.93
C SER A 28 -35.61 22.28 -23.98
N PRO A 29 -35.79 20.97 -24.20
CA PRO A 29 -35.12 20.27 -25.29
C PRO A 29 -35.73 20.65 -26.65
N PRO A 30 -34.92 20.69 -27.74
CA PRO A 30 -35.43 21.04 -29.06
C PRO A 30 -36.26 19.91 -29.67
N THR A 31 -37.59 20.09 -29.73
CA THR A 31 -38.48 19.31 -30.59
C THR A 31 -38.46 19.86 -32.01
N GLY A 32 -38.10 19.02 -32.99
CA GLY A 32 -38.21 19.31 -34.43
C GLY A 32 -39.03 18.23 -35.13
N GLU A 33 -39.97 18.62 -35.97
CA GLU A 33 -41.07 17.77 -36.44
C GLU A 33 -40.76 16.97 -37.72
N GLN A 34 -41.46 15.84 -37.91
CA GLN A 34 -41.63 15.21 -39.21
C GLN A 34 -42.82 15.82 -39.96
N PRO A 35 -42.79 15.83 -41.31
CA PRO A 35 -44.00 15.77 -42.12
C PRO A 35 -44.02 14.55 -43.07
N GLY A 36 -45.07 13.72 -42.96
CA GLY A 36 -45.84 13.10 -44.05
C GLY A 36 -45.19 12.17 -45.11
N GLY A 37 -45.79 10.97 -45.32
CA GLY A 37 -45.67 10.18 -46.56
C GLY A 37 -46.63 10.65 -47.68
N PRO A 38 -46.96 9.84 -48.72
CA PRO A 38 -47.42 8.44 -48.55
C PRO A 38 -47.13 7.38 -49.66
N GLN A 39 -47.31 6.10 -49.27
CA GLN A 39 -47.84 4.92 -50.01
C GLN A 39 -47.24 4.35 -51.33
N GLN A 40 -47.03 3.01 -51.29
CA GLN A 40 -47.19 1.97 -52.34
C GLN A 40 -46.25 2.02 -53.58
N VAL A 41 -45.70 0.93 -54.14
CA VAL A 41 -45.79 -0.56 -53.96
C VAL A 41 -44.36 -1.16 -54.17
N ALA A 42 -43.99 -2.46 -54.20
CA ALA A 42 -44.68 -3.75 -54.44
C ALA A 42 -43.97 -4.95 -53.73
N HIS A 43 -44.12 -6.17 -54.28
CA HIS A 43 -43.54 -7.48 -53.88
C HIS A 43 -43.16 -8.29 -55.15
N PRO A 44 -42.53 -9.52 -55.13
CA PRO A 44 -42.35 -10.48 -54.02
C PRO A 44 -40.93 -11.10 -53.86
N GLY A 45 -40.73 -11.97 -52.86
CA GLY A 45 -39.44 -12.68 -52.66
C GLY A 45 -39.30 -13.65 -51.46
N ALA A 46 -40.27 -14.56 -51.26
CA ALA A 46 -40.29 -15.80 -50.44
C ALA A 46 -39.39 -15.99 -49.17
N ALA A 47 -40.00 -16.54 -48.11
CA ALA A 47 -39.39 -17.06 -46.86
C ALA A 47 -40.26 -18.23 -46.33
N PRO A 48 -40.08 -18.78 -45.10
CA PRO A 48 -38.88 -19.24 -44.36
C PRO A 48 -38.98 -20.76 -44.00
N GLY A 49 -38.07 -21.33 -43.17
CA GLY A 49 -38.19 -22.75 -42.73
C GLY A 49 -37.37 -23.23 -41.52
N TYR A 50 -38.07 -23.40 -40.38
CA TYR A 50 -37.80 -24.22 -39.16
C TYR A 50 -39.21 -24.45 -38.52
N PRO A 51 -39.49 -25.37 -37.55
CA PRO A 51 -38.63 -26.30 -36.79
C PRO A 51 -39.19 -27.75 -36.67
N GLY A 52 -38.66 -28.58 -35.75
CA GLY A 52 -39.46 -29.59 -35.01
C GLY A 52 -39.21 -31.10 -35.25
N ALA A 53 -39.67 -31.91 -34.28
CA ALA A 53 -39.72 -33.41 -34.21
C ALA A 53 -40.75 -33.80 -33.10
N PRO A 54 -41.06 -35.08 -32.76
CA PRO A 54 -40.79 -36.43 -33.34
C PRO A 54 -42.15 -37.20 -33.58
N PRO A 55 -42.43 -38.45 -33.09
CA PRO A 55 -41.86 -39.81 -33.32
C PRO A 55 -42.84 -40.84 -33.99
N GLY A 56 -42.40 -42.06 -34.35
CA GLY A 56 -43.30 -43.19 -34.71
C GLY A 56 -42.63 -44.50 -35.23
N GLY A 57 -43.32 -45.65 -35.15
CA GLY A 57 -42.94 -46.99 -35.70
C GLY A 57 -44.21 -47.82 -36.06
N PRO A 58 -44.25 -49.18 -36.17
CA PRO A 58 -43.22 -50.22 -36.01
C PRO A 58 -43.24 -51.31 -37.15
N SER A 59 -42.93 -52.60 -36.85
CA SER A 59 -42.98 -53.85 -37.67
C SER A 59 -41.77 -54.16 -38.59
N SER A 60 -41.37 -55.41 -38.91
CA SER A 60 -41.59 -56.76 -38.31
C SER A 60 -40.62 -57.83 -38.90
N GLY A 61 -40.15 -58.80 -38.11
CA GLY A 61 -39.39 -59.98 -38.62
C GLY A 61 -38.63 -60.78 -37.52
N PRO A 62 -38.52 -62.14 -37.57
CA PRO A 62 -38.05 -62.96 -36.43
C PRO A 62 -36.58 -63.44 -36.50
N ALA A 63 -36.11 -64.07 -35.42
CA ALA A 63 -34.71 -64.50 -35.19
C ALA A 63 -34.48 -66.04 -35.23
N ALA A 64 -33.22 -66.46 -35.34
CA ALA A 64 -32.76 -67.85 -35.14
C ALA A 64 -31.27 -67.90 -34.68
N HIS A 65 -30.81 -69.04 -34.16
CA HIS A 65 -29.51 -69.23 -33.48
C HIS A 65 -28.34 -69.65 -34.41
N GLY A 66 -27.09 -69.43 -33.96
CA GLY A 66 -25.89 -70.08 -34.50
C GLY A 66 -24.61 -69.81 -33.67
N MET A 67 -23.83 -70.85 -33.37
CA MET A 67 -22.48 -70.74 -32.77
C MET A 67 -21.40 -70.51 -33.84
N PRO A 68 -20.27 -69.83 -33.52
CA PRO A 68 -18.97 -70.12 -34.11
C PRO A 68 -18.26 -71.30 -33.37
N PRO A 69 -17.49 -72.15 -34.06
CA PRO A 69 -17.00 -73.42 -33.49
C PRO A 69 -15.68 -73.31 -32.72
N SER A 70 -15.47 -74.24 -31.80
CA SER A 70 -14.16 -74.53 -31.19
C SER A 70 -13.29 -75.37 -32.14
N GLY A 71 -12.16 -74.83 -32.60
CA GLY A 71 -11.14 -75.56 -33.35
C GLY A 71 -9.77 -75.44 -32.66
N ALA A 72 -9.08 -76.57 -32.46
CA ALA A 72 -7.83 -76.64 -31.70
C ALA A 72 -6.67 -77.20 -32.52
N TYR A 73 -5.55 -76.46 -32.58
CA TYR A 73 -4.21 -76.89 -33.03
C TYR A 73 -3.17 -75.93 -32.41
N PRO A 74 -1.86 -76.27 -32.36
CA PRO A 74 -1.32 -77.27 -31.43
C PRO A 74 -0.19 -76.68 -30.54
N ALA A 75 0.28 -77.46 -29.57
CA ALA A 75 1.48 -77.07 -28.80
C ALA A 75 2.75 -77.27 -29.66
N GLY A 76 3.62 -76.24 -29.74
CA GLY A 76 4.86 -76.33 -30.51
C GLY A 76 5.86 -75.21 -30.24
N ALA A 77 7.05 -75.59 -29.76
CA ALA A 77 8.34 -74.88 -29.77
C ALA A 77 8.39 -73.35 -29.49
N SER A 78 8.95 -72.99 -28.33
CA SER A 78 9.44 -71.63 -28.05
C SER A 78 10.74 -71.33 -28.83
N PRO A 79 10.82 -70.25 -29.62
CA PRO A 79 12.09 -69.66 -30.04
C PRO A 79 12.58 -68.68 -28.96
N ALA A 80 13.89 -68.62 -28.72
CA ALA A 80 14.47 -67.71 -27.73
C ALA A 80 14.44 -66.25 -28.23
N GLY A 81 13.45 -65.47 -27.80
CA GLY A 81 13.41 -64.02 -28.01
C GLY A 81 14.31 -63.28 -27.02
N THR A 82 15.37 -62.64 -27.52
CA THR A 82 16.33 -61.90 -26.70
C THR A 82 15.70 -60.62 -26.14
N TYR A 83 15.25 -60.64 -24.89
CA TYR A 83 14.82 -59.42 -24.20
C TYR A 83 16.02 -58.49 -23.95
N PRO A 84 16.04 -57.25 -24.46
CA PRO A 84 17.02 -56.27 -24.03
C PRO A 84 16.76 -55.91 -22.55
N ALA A 85 17.77 -56.04 -21.71
CA ALA A 85 17.67 -55.66 -20.30
C ALA A 85 17.53 -54.14 -20.17
N GLY A 86 16.66 -53.68 -19.26
CA GLY A 86 16.59 -52.27 -18.85
C GLY A 86 15.59 -51.39 -19.61
N ALA A 87 14.34 -51.82 -19.74
CA ALA A 87 13.23 -50.97 -20.16
C ALA A 87 12.03 -51.07 -19.19
N HIS A 88 12.22 -50.65 -17.93
CA HIS A 88 11.07 -50.32 -17.08
C HIS A 88 10.29 -49.17 -17.76
N PRO A 89 8.97 -49.26 -17.94
CA PRO A 89 8.18 -48.11 -18.37
C PRO A 89 8.15 -47.09 -17.22
N ALA A 90 9.12 -46.17 -17.23
CA ALA A 90 9.19 -45.08 -16.26
C ALA A 90 7.85 -44.32 -16.27
N ALA A 91 7.23 -44.17 -15.11
CA ALA A 91 5.85 -43.70 -14.99
C ALA A 91 5.72 -42.23 -15.44
N ALA A 92 5.45 -42.01 -16.72
CA ALA A 92 5.32 -40.70 -17.36
C ALA A 92 4.03 -39.93 -16.99
N PHE A 93 3.52 -40.14 -15.77
CA PHE A 93 2.34 -39.50 -15.20
C PHE A 93 2.61 -38.91 -13.81
N GLY A 94 3.80 -38.34 -13.64
CA GLY A 94 4.12 -37.40 -12.56
C GLY A 94 4.34 -36.00 -13.13
N ALA A 95 3.28 -35.19 -13.25
CA ALA A 95 3.48 -33.75 -13.33
C ALA A 95 4.23 -33.31 -12.07
N PRO A 96 5.34 -32.53 -12.14
CA PRO A 96 6.12 -32.19 -10.97
C PRO A 96 5.24 -31.61 -9.87
N LEU A 97 5.18 -32.29 -8.73
CA LEU A 97 4.39 -31.82 -7.59
C LEU A 97 4.86 -30.41 -7.24
N ASP A 98 3.91 -29.47 -7.17
CA ASP A 98 4.25 -28.06 -6.95
C ASP A 98 4.65 -27.84 -5.49
N THR A 99 5.93 -28.09 -5.20
CA THR A 99 6.56 -27.95 -3.87
C THR A 99 6.73 -26.49 -3.45
N ARG A 100 6.36 -25.52 -4.29
CA ARG A 100 6.35 -24.10 -3.92
C ARG A 100 5.26 -23.87 -2.88
N ASP A 101 5.60 -23.15 -1.81
CA ASP A 101 4.63 -22.83 -0.76
C ASP A 101 3.41 -22.09 -1.35
N PRO A 102 2.17 -22.59 -1.16
CA PRO A 102 0.96 -21.94 -1.65
C PRO A 102 0.74 -20.51 -1.12
N HIS A 103 1.47 -20.09 -0.08
CA HIS A 103 1.45 -18.74 0.49
C HIS A 103 2.55 -17.81 -0.04
N THR A 104 3.48 -18.25 -0.90
CA THR A 104 4.41 -17.34 -1.59
C THR A 104 3.84 -16.83 -2.91
N PRO A 105 4.13 -15.57 -3.31
CA PRO A 105 3.97 -15.14 -4.69
C PRO A 105 4.76 -16.04 -5.64
N HIS A 106 4.32 -16.19 -6.89
CA HIS A 106 5.19 -16.81 -7.90
C HIS A 106 6.47 -15.98 -8.12
N PRO A 107 7.61 -16.59 -8.50
CA PRO A 107 8.84 -15.88 -8.85
C PRO A 107 8.67 -14.87 -9.98
N GLY A 108 9.52 -13.84 -10.00
CA GLY A 108 9.57 -12.86 -11.10
C GLY A 108 8.39 -11.89 -11.18
N LEU A 109 7.47 -11.92 -10.20
CA LEU A 109 6.35 -10.99 -10.14
C LEU A 109 6.79 -9.65 -9.54
N PRO A 110 6.51 -8.50 -10.18
CA PRO A 110 6.74 -7.20 -9.56
C PRO A 110 5.68 -6.94 -8.48
N PHE A 111 5.93 -5.95 -7.61
CA PHE A 111 5.11 -5.70 -6.42
C PHE A 111 3.60 -5.65 -6.72
N GLY A 112 3.17 -4.85 -7.70
CA GLY A 112 1.76 -4.68 -8.09
C GLY A 112 1.05 -5.92 -8.65
N SER A 113 1.75 -7.03 -8.89
CA SER A 113 1.14 -8.32 -9.31
C SER A 113 1.36 -9.46 -8.32
N SER A 114 2.03 -9.23 -7.19
CA SER A 114 2.49 -10.27 -6.26
C SER A 114 1.40 -10.95 -5.42
N TYR A 115 0.11 -10.73 -5.70
CA TYR A 115 -1.00 -11.55 -5.18
C TYR A 115 -1.32 -12.77 -6.06
N ARG A 116 -0.61 -12.96 -7.18
CA ARG A 116 -0.59 -14.23 -7.90
C ARG A 116 0.30 -15.26 -7.15
N THR A 117 -0.35 -16.01 -6.28
CA THR A 117 0.17 -17.22 -5.60
C THR A 117 -0.49 -18.49 -6.18
N PRO A 118 -0.01 -19.71 -5.86
CA PRO A 118 -0.72 -20.95 -6.21
C PRO A 118 -2.16 -21.04 -5.68
N ARG A 119 -2.51 -20.27 -4.64
CA ARG A 119 -3.88 -20.15 -4.06
C ARG A 119 -4.63 -18.89 -4.51
N SER A 120 -4.19 -18.21 -5.56
CA SER A 120 -4.83 -16.99 -6.09
C SER A 120 -6.19 -17.29 -6.76
N ARG A 121 -7.16 -16.42 -6.51
CA ARG A 121 -8.51 -16.42 -7.12
C ARG A 121 -8.95 -14.97 -7.24
N TRP A 122 -9.61 -14.59 -8.35
CA TRP A 122 -9.96 -13.18 -8.61
C TRP A 122 -10.83 -12.56 -7.51
N TRP A 123 -11.81 -13.32 -6.99
CA TRP A 123 -12.75 -12.87 -5.97
C TRP A 123 -12.07 -12.49 -4.65
N LYS A 124 -10.93 -13.09 -4.30
CA LYS A 124 -10.15 -12.69 -3.12
C LYS A 124 -9.71 -11.24 -3.21
N GLY A 125 -9.31 -10.81 -4.41
CA GLY A 125 -8.96 -9.43 -4.68
C GLY A 125 -10.17 -8.49 -4.57
N ALA A 126 -11.33 -8.89 -5.08
CA ALA A 126 -12.57 -8.11 -4.95
C ALA A 126 -12.99 -7.93 -3.48
N ILE A 127 -13.05 -9.01 -2.70
CA ILE A 127 -13.35 -8.95 -1.26
C ILE A 127 -12.31 -8.12 -0.52
N SER A 128 -11.02 -8.22 -0.87
CA SER A 128 -9.96 -7.41 -0.25
C SER A 128 -10.16 -5.91 -0.43
N ILE A 129 -10.57 -5.49 -1.63
CA ILE A 129 -10.87 -4.08 -1.95
C ILE A 129 -12.10 -3.62 -1.14
N VAL A 130 -13.17 -4.41 -1.14
CA VAL A 130 -14.40 -4.10 -0.38
C VAL A 130 -14.13 -4.01 1.12
N VAL A 131 -13.38 -4.95 1.71
CA VAL A 131 -13.06 -4.94 3.14
C VAL A 131 -12.20 -3.74 3.51
N VAL A 132 -11.18 -3.40 2.71
CA VAL A 132 -10.34 -2.22 2.97
C VAL A 132 -11.17 -0.93 2.92
N ILE A 133 -11.97 -0.73 1.88
CA ILE A 133 -12.78 0.49 1.72
C ILE A 133 -13.87 0.57 2.81
N ALA A 134 -14.58 -0.53 3.09
CA ALA A 134 -15.65 -0.55 4.08
C ALA A 134 -15.12 -0.31 5.50
N VAL A 135 -13.98 -0.90 5.88
CA VAL A 135 -13.39 -0.69 7.21
C VAL A 135 -12.79 0.70 7.35
N MET A 136 -12.18 1.25 6.29
CA MET A 136 -11.72 2.65 6.26
C MET A 136 -12.88 3.63 6.48
N LEU A 137 -13.96 3.50 5.69
CA LEU A 137 -15.14 4.38 5.81
C LEU A 137 -15.85 4.21 7.17
N LEU A 138 -15.94 2.97 7.69
CA LEU A 138 -16.55 2.69 8.99
C LEU A 138 -15.77 3.35 10.12
N PHE A 139 -14.45 3.18 10.20
CA PHE A 139 -13.67 3.81 11.27
C PHE A 139 -13.60 5.32 11.12
N SER A 140 -13.53 5.87 9.90
CA SER A 140 -13.55 7.33 9.71
C SER A 140 -14.89 7.91 10.17
N LEU A 141 -16.02 7.28 9.83
CA LEU A 141 -17.33 7.71 10.33
C LEU A 141 -17.40 7.64 11.87
N LEU A 142 -17.04 6.49 12.46
CA LEU A 142 -17.14 6.29 13.91
C LEU A 142 -16.22 7.23 14.70
N PHE A 143 -14.97 7.41 14.28
CA PHE A 143 -14.01 8.24 15.01
C PHE A 143 -14.29 9.73 14.81
N SER A 144 -14.73 10.17 13.62
CA SER A 144 -15.15 11.57 13.40
C SER A 144 -16.39 11.92 14.22
N ILE A 145 -17.38 11.01 14.35
CA ILE A 145 -18.51 11.22 15.26
C ILE A 145 -18.03 11.39 16.71
N VAL A 146 -17.12 10.54 17.18
CA VAL A 146 -16.58 10.64 18.56
C VAL A 146 -15.81 11.94 18.77
N ALA A 147 -14.99 12.38 17.81
CA ALA A 147 -14.26 13.65 17.90
C ALA A 147 -15.18 14.87 17.89
N VAL A 148 -16.11 14.97 16.93
CA VAL A 148 -17.05 16.10 16.85
C VAL A 148 -17.93 16.18 18.09
N MET A 149 -18.42 15.04 18.61
CA MET A 149 -19.19 15.01 19.85
C MET A 149 -18.37 15.43 21.08
N ALA A 150 -17.08 15.07 21.15
CA ALA A 150 -16.20 15.51 22.21
C ALA A 150 -15.90 17.03 22.11
N ASP A 151 -15.62 17.53 20.92
CA ASP A 151 -15.38 18.96 20.68
C ASP A 151 -16.62 19.82 20.96
N MET A 152 -17.83 19.35 20.66
CA MET A 152 -19.08 20.00 21.03
C MET A 152 -19.24 20.13 22.56
N VAL A 153 -18.84 19.10 23.32
CA VAL A 153 -18.85 19.14 24.80
C VAL A 153 -17.77 20.09 25.34
N LEU A 154 -16.66 20.28 24.61
CA LEU A 154 -15.59 21.22 24.95
C LEU A 154 -15.83 22.65 24.43
N GLY A 155 -16.92 22.91 23.71
CA GLY A 155 -17.21 24.22 23.09
C GLY A 155 -16.32 24.55 21.88
N MET A 156 -15.58 23.58 21.35
CA MET A 156 -14.69 23.72 20.19
C MET A 156 -15.41 23.57 18.84
N GLN A 157 -16.68 23.14 18.84
CA GLN A 157 -17.60 23.09 17.70
C GLN A 157 -18.99 23.55 18.17
N SER A 158 -19.77 24.21 17.30
CA SER A 158 -21.16 24.60 17.60
C SER A 158 -22.18 23.82 16.75
N LEU A 159 -23.40 23.68 17.28
CA LEU A 159 -24.53 23.10 16.54
C LEU A 159 -24.85 23.91 15.27
N ASP A 160 -24.76 25.24 15.34
CA ASP A 160 -25.07 26.12 14.23
C ASP A 160 -24.09 25.91 13.06
N ALA A 161 -22.78 25.88 13.35
CA ALA A 161 -21.74 25.61 12.35
C ALA A 161 -21.93 24.22 11.71
N LEU A 162 -22.22 23.19 12.52
CA LEU A 162 -22.48 21.83 12.04
C LEU A 162 -23.76 21.77 11.17
N SER A 163 -24.79 22.57 11.49
CA SER A 163 -26.02 22.68 10.68
C SER A 163 -25.78 23.33 9.31
N GLU A 164 -24.80 24.24 9.24
CA GLU A 164 -24.29 24.83 8.00
C GLU A 164 -23.24 23.94 7.29
N GLY A 165 -22.99 22.73 7.79
CA GLY A 165 -22.03 21.78 7.22
C GLY A 165 -20.55 22.11 7.50
N ARG A 166 -20.27 23.11 8.34
CA ARG A 166 -18.90 23.47 8.75
C ARG A 166 -18.47 22.62 9.94
N ILE A 167 -17.31 21.97 9.82
CA ILE A 167 -16.63 21.26 10.90
C ILE A 167 -15.19 21.78 10.92
N SER A 168 -14.80 22.48 11.99
CA SER A 168 -13.42 22.96 12.11
C SER A 168 -12.44 21.79 12.32
N MET A 169 -11.26 21.91 11.75
CA MET A 169 -10.16 20.97 11.91
C MET A 169 -9.51 21.16 13.28
N THR A 170 -10.04 20.50 14.31
CA THR A 170 -9.50 20.51 15.68
C THR A 170 -8.40 19.45 15.86
N PRO A 171 -7.63 19.47 16.96
CA PRO A 171 -6.74 18.38 17.32
C PRO A 171 -7.48 17.04 17.46
N ALA A 172 -8.72 17.02 17.97
CA ALA A 172 -9.51 15.81 18.11
C ALA A 172 -9.91 15.23 16.74
N VAL A 173 -10.36 16.09 15.81
CA VAL A 173 -10.72 15.70 14.44
C VAL A 173 -9.49 15.19 13.66
N LEU A 174 -8.33 15.84 13.80
CA LEU A 174 -7.09 15.35 13.19
C LEU A 174 -6.67 13.98 13.78
N ALA A 175 -6.74 13.82 15.09
CA ALA A 175 -6.41 12.55 15.75
C ALA A 175 -7.36 11.43 15.31
N ALA A 176 -8.67 11.67 15.27
CA ALA A 176 -9.66 10.73 14.77
C ALA A 176 -9.39 10.31 13.31
N THR A 177 -9.10 11.29 12.44
CA THR A 177 -8.79 11.07 11.02
C THR A 177 -7.54 10.19 10.85
N ASN A 178 -6.45 10.51 11.56
CA ASN A 178 -5.24 9.69 11.48
C ASN A 178 -5.45 8.30 12.07
N LEU A 179 -6.14 8.17 13.21
CA LEU A 179 -6.40 6.89 13.86
C LEU A 179 -7.34 5.97 13.06
N SER A 180 -8.33 6.51 12.33
CA SER A 180 -9.20 5.69 11.48
C SER A 180 -8.46 5.12 10.27
N LEU A 181 -7.59 5.93 9.65
CA LEU A 181 -6.73 5.50 8.57
C LEU A 181 -5.72 4.45 9.04
N ILE A 182 -5.14 4.62 10.25
CA ILE A 182 -4.29 3.61 10.90
C ILE A 182 -5.05 2.30 11.15
N ALA A 183 -6.32 2.34 11.59
CA ALA A 183 -7.16 1.13 11.69
C ALA A 183 -7.37 0.45 10.32
N GLY A 184 -7.43 1.23 9.24
CA GLY A 184 -7.40 0.76 7.84
C GLY A 184 -6.14 -0.03 7.47
N ALA A 185 -4.98 0.23 8.09
CA ALA A 185 -3.79 -0.64 7.94
C ALA A 185 -4.05 -2.06 8.47
N GLY A 186 -4.85 -2.19 9.53
CA GLY A 186 -5.32 -3.48 10.05
C GLY A 186 -6.17 -4.22 9.02
N ALA A 187 -7.10 -3.54 8.35
CA ALA A 187 -7.87 -4.11 7.25
C ALA A 187 -6.98 -4.54 6.07
N ALA A 188 -5.97 -3.74 5.73
CA ALA A 188 -5.01 -4.07 4.68
C ALA A 188 -4.17 -5.32 5.03
N LEU A 189 -3.72 -5.43 6.28
CA LEU A 189 -3.02 -6.60 6.82
C LEU A 189 -3.92 -7.85 6.78
N ILE A 190 -5.20 -7.69 7.12
CA ILE A 190 -6.19 -8.77 7.11
C ILE A 190 -6.41 -9.29 5.69
N ALA A 191 -6.64 -8.37 4.75
CA ALA A 191 -6.78 -8.68 3.33
C ALA A 191 -5.54 -9.39 2.77
N HIS A 192 -4.34 -8.93 3.14
CA HIS A 192 -3.08 -9.56 2.73
C HIS A 192 -2.96 -11.00 3.26
N ARG A 193 -3.04 -11.19 4.58
CA ARG A 193 -2.64 -12.42 5.26
C ARG A 193 -3.71 -13.51 5.25
N TRP A 194 -5.00 -13.17 5.40
CA TRP A 194 -6.07 -14.16 5.55
C TRP A 194 -6.97 -14.27 4.31
N ILE A 195 -7.27 -13.16 3.61
CA ILE A 195 -8.12 -13.20 2.40
C ILE A 195 -7.33 -13.66 1.16
N ASN A 196 -6.26 -12.95 0.80
CA ASN A 196 -5.40 -13.37 -0.31
C ASN A 196 -4.60 -14.63 0.08
N GLY A 197 -4.11 -14.67 1.32
CA GLY A 197 -3.39 -15.80 1.88
C GLY A 197 -1.89 -15.73 1.62
N VAL A 198 -1.30 -14.54 1.60
CA VAL A 198 0.13 -14.32 1.31
C VAL A 198 0.96 -14.34 2.60
N ARG A 199 2.20 -14.84 2.53
CA ARG A 199 3.18 -14.74 3.64
C ARG A 199 3.41 -13.28 4.03
N ILE A 200 3.29 -12.99 5.33
CA ILE A 200 3.39 -11.65 5.93
C ILE A 200 4.64 -10.86 5.55
N GLY A 201 5.77 -11.54 5.27
CA GLY A 201 7.00 -10.90 4.80
C GLY A 201 6.83 -10.11 3.51
N TYR A 202 5.93 -10.53 2.61
CA TYR A 202 5.66 -9.83 1.34
C TYR A 202 4.59 -8.73 1.47
N PHE A 203 4.27 -8.27 2.70
CA PHE A 203 3.36 -7.15 2.92
C PHE A 203 3.98 -5.84 2.42
N HIS A 204 5.20 -5.53 2.87
CA HIS A 204 5.90 -4.28 2.59
C HIS A 204 6.58 -4.23 1.21
N SER A 205 7.20 -5.33 0.77
CA SER A 205 8.00 -5.38 -0.46
C SER A 205 7.97 -6.76 -1.15
N VAL A 206 8.61 -6.87 -2.32
CA VAL A 206 8.85 -8.14 -3.03
C VAL A 206 9.92 -9.02 -2.37
N ALA A 207 10.68 -8.48 -1.42
CA ALA A 207 11.55 -9.22 -0.53
C ALA A 207 10.89 -9.34 0.86
N PRO A 208 11.11 -10.42 1.62
CA PRO A 208 10.55 -10.55 2.97
C PRO A 208 11.02 -9.43 3.92
N GLY A 209 10.05 -8.73 4.53
CA GLY A 209 10.27 -7.70 5.55
C GLY A 209 10.28 -6.26 5.02
N LEU A 210 10.35 -5.32 5.95
CA LEU A 210 10.45 -3.88 5.67
C LEU A 210 11.92 -3.49 5.51
N ARG A 211 12.29 -2.88 4.38
CA ARG A 211 13.69 -2.51 4.11
C ARG A 211 14.05 -1.18 4.79
N TRP A 212 14.14 -1.19 6.13
CA TRP A 212 14.39 0.00 6.98
C TRP A 212 15.48 0.95 6.47
N ARG A 213 16.64 0.43 6.05
CA ARG A 213 17.72 1.26 5.49
C ARG A 213 17.29 2.03 4.23
N TRP A 214 16.43 1.43 3.41
CA TRP A 214 15.90 2.06 2.20
C TRP A 214 14.72 3.01 2.48
N LEU A 215 13.89 2.70 3.48
CA LEU A 215 12.88 3.63 4.03
C LEU A 215 13.55 4.94 4.48
N LEU A 216 14.55 4.83 5.35
CA LEU A 216 15.27 5.98 5.91
C LEU A 216 16.02 6.79 4.84
N ILE A 217 16.65 6.15 3.85
CA ILE A 217 17.28 6.86 2.73
C ILE A 217 16.24 7.54 1.83
N SER A 218 15.08 6.90 1.59
CA SER A 218 14.00 7.53 0.83
C SER A 218 13.46 8.77 1.54
N PHE A 219 13.32 8.69 2.87
CA PHE A 219 12.89 9.82 3.70
C PHE A 219 13.94 10.93 3.72
N ALA A 220 15.22 10.61 3.92
CA ALA A 220 16.31 11.60 3.90
C ALA A 220 16.48 12.32 2.55
N ILE A 221 15.97 11.75 1.44
CA ILE A 221 15.94 12.37 0.12
C ILE A 221 14.66 13.21 -0.08
N ALA A 222 13.49 12.72 0.37
CA ALA A 222 12.21 13.43 0.21
C ALA A 222 12.02 14.58 1.21
N ALA A 223 12.48 14.40 2.46
CA ALA A 223 12.21 15.31 3.56
C ALA A 223 12.78 16.73 3.36
N PRO A 224 14.03 16.93 2.90
CA PRO A 224 14.53 18.28 2.63
C PRO A 224 13.72 19.00 1.54
N VAL A 225 13.24 18.27 0.53
CA VAL A 225 12.44 18.84 -0.57
C VAL A 225 11.06 19.26 -0.09
N TYR A 226 10.38 18.43 0.71
CA TYR A 226 9.07 18.79 1.27
C TYR A 226 9.15 19.81 2.40
N LEU A 227 10.23 19.84 3.18
CA LEU A 227 10.50 20.89 4.16
C LEU A 227 10.68 22.25 3.47
N LEU A 228 11.49 22.32 2.40
CA LEU A 228 11.66 23.55 1.61
C LEU A 228 10.37 23.96 0.89
N PHE A 229 9.59 23.00 0.39
CA PHE A 229 8.28 23.29 -0.22
C PHE A 229 7.28 23.84 0.81
N ALA A 230 7.15 23.21 1.98
CA ALA A 230 6.27 23.70 3.04
C ALA A 230 6.73 25.07 3.57
N ALA A 231 8.04 25.28 3.74
CA ALA A 231 8.59 26.57 4.12
C ALA A 231 8.37 27.67 3.05
N SER A 232 8.13 27.30 1.78
CA SER A 232 7.79 28.29 0.75
C SER A 232 6.39 28.89 0.91
N SER A 233 5.51 28.28 1.72
CA SER A 233 4.23 28.90 2.12
C SER A 233 4.42 30.22 2.86
N PHE A 234 5.53 30.42 3.57
CA PHE A 234 5.84 31.69 4.25
C PHE A 234 6.13 32.86 3.29
N LEU A 235 6.15 32.63 1.97
CA LEU A 235 6.15 33.70 0.97
C LEU A 235 4.76 34.37 0.83
N ASP A 236 3.70 33.69 1.25
CA ASP A 236 2.34 34.22 1.37
C ASP A 236 2.15 34.86 2.77
N PRO A 237 1.75 36.14 2.88
CA PRO A 237 1.52 36.81 4.15
C PRO A 237 0.58 36.07 5.11
N THR A 238 -0.39 35.31 4.58
CA THR A 238 -1.36 34.52 5.35
C THR A 238 -0.68 33.53 6.30
N TYR A 239 0.47 32.98 5.91
CA TYR A 239 1.20 31.98 6.69
C TYR A 239 2.28 32.58 7.61
N GLN A 240 2.55 33.89 7.53
CA GLN A 240 3.65 34.54 8.26
C GLN A 240 3.36 34.79 9.75
N SER A 241 2.08 34.77 10.16
CA SER A 241 1.67 34.92 11.56
C SER A 241 1.83 33.61 12.31
N LEU A 242 2.94 33.43 13.04
CA LEU A 242 3.22 32.20 13.79
C LEU A 242 2.58 32.20 15.18
N THR A 243 1.73 31.21 15.46
CA THR A 243 1.00 31.04 16.72
C THR A 243 1.52 29.84 17.51
N PHE A 244 1.94 30.06 18.75
CA PHE A 244 2.42 29.02 19.67
C PHE A 244 1.46 28.84 20.87
N SER A 245 0.36 28.14 20.63
CA SER A 245 -0.68 27.86 21.64
C SER A 245 -0.63 26.41 22.16
N GLY A 246 -1.41 26.10 23.18
CA GLY A 246 -1.65 24.72 23.61
C GLY A 246 -2.28 23.86 22.49
N THR A 247 -3.15 24.46 21.66
CA THR A 247 -3.74 23.83 20.48
C THR A 247 -2.67 23.53 19.42
N THR A 248 -1.75 24.48 19.16
CA THR A 248 -0.58 24.29 18.29
C THR A 248 0.26 23.11 18.76
N LEU A 249 0.58 23.04 20.06
CA LEU A 249 1.36 21.94 20.62
C LEU A 249 0.62 20.60 20.48
N ALA A 250 -0.69 20.56 20.73
CA ALA A 250 -1.51 19.36 20.56
C ALA A 250 -1.48 18.86 19.10
N PHE A 251 -1.67 19.75 18.12
CA PHE A 251 -1.50 19.42 16.71
C PHE A 251 -0.11 18.88 16.41
N LEU A 252 0.97 19.57 16.80
CA LEU A 252 2.34 19.13 16.53
C LEU A 252 2.63 17.74 17.13
N CYS A 253 2.16 17.45 18.35
CA CYS A 253 2.25 16.12 18.95
C CYS A 253 1.50 15.07 18.11
N ILE A 254 0.26 15.35 17.70
CA ILE A 254 -0.54 14.42 16.87
C ILE A 254 0.12 14.19 15.52
N ILE A 255 0.59 15.26 14.84
CA ILE A 255 1.22 15.20 13.53
C ILE A 255 2.48 14.32 13.58
N ILE A 256 3.38 14.56 14.54
CA ILE A 256 4.62 13.80 14.68
C ILE A 256 4.38 12.33 15.05
N LEU A 257 3.41 12.05 15.93
CA LEU A 257 3.16 10.70 16.43
C LEU A 257 2.30 9.84 15.48
N THR A 258 1.36 10.44 14.74
CA THR A 258 0.32 9.68 14.01
C THR A 258 0.34 9.86 12.49
N THR A 259 0.70 11.04 11.95
CA THR A 259 0.74 11.25 10.49
C THR A 259 1.72 10.30 9.77
N PRO A 260 2.91 9.96 10.30
CA PRO A 260 3.77 8.92 9.69
C PRO A 260 3.10 7.55 9.59
N LEU A 261 2.20 7.23 10.52
CA LEU A 261 1.48 5.95 10.55
C LEU A 261 0.24 5.99 9.65
N GLN A 262 -0.47 7.12 9.57
CA GLN A 262 -1.56 7.37 8.61
C GLN A 262 -1.06 7.27 7.16
N ALA A 263 0.02 7.99 6.81
CA ALA A 263 0.62 7.93 5.49
C ALA A 263 1.07 6.50 5.13
N ALA A 264 1.64 5.76 6.09
CA ALA A 264 1.97 4.36 5.90
C ALA A 264 0.72 3.48 5.68
N ALA A 265 -0.35 3.71 6.44
CA ALA A 265 -1.60 2.98 6.34
C ALA A 265 -2.27 3.12 4.97
N GLU A 266 -2.32 4.32 4.42
CA GLU A 266 -2.86 4.55 3.08
C GLU A 266 -2.03 3.86 1.99
N GLU A 267 -0.70 3.89 2.08
CA GLU A 267 0.13 3.12 1.14
C GLU A 267 -0.11 1.61 1.27
N TYR A 268 -0.34 1.07 2.47
CA TYR A 268 -0.76 -0.33 2.63
C TYR A 268 -2.16 -0.62 2.05
N MET A 269 -3.13 0.28 2.24
CA MET A 269 -4.48 0.13 1.70
C MET A 269 -4.50 0.21 0.17
N PHE A 270 -4.08 1.34 -0.40
CA PHE A 270 -4.24 1.61 -1.83
C PHE A 270 -3.19 0.87 -2.69
N ARG A 271 -1.92 0.86 -2.29
CA ARG A 271 -0.82 0.28 -3.10
C ARG A 271 -0.50 -1.14 -2.62
N GLY A 272 -0.55 -1.38 -1.31
CA GLY A 272 -0.34 -2.69 -0.69
C GLY A 272 -1.51 -3.67 -0.88
N VAL A 273 -2.75 -3.21 -1.03
CA VAL A 273 -3.91 -4.08 -1.30
C VAL A 273 -4.60 -3.75 -2.62
N VAL A 274 -5.23 -2.58 -2.80
CA VAL A 274 -6.10 -2.32 -3.98
C VAL A 274 -5.34 -2.53 -5.30
N GLN A 275 -4.16 -1.93 -5.45
CA GLN A 275 -3.30 -2.08 -6.63
C GLN A 275 -2.91 -3.55 -6.88
N ARG A 276 -2.56 -4.29 -5.81
CA ARG A 276 -2.10 -5.70 -5.86
C ARG A 276 -3.23 -6.69 -6.12
N SER A 277 -4.43 -6.41 -5.61
CA SER A 277 -5.64 -7.18 -5.87
C SER A 277 -6.06 -7.08 -7.33
N VAL A 278 -6.19 -5.87 -7.86
CA VAL A 278 -6.51 -5.65 -9.29
C VAL A 278 -5.39 -6.15 -10.20
N GLY A 279 -4.13 -5.79 -9.89
CA GLY A 279 -2.96 -6.22 -10.65
C GLY A 279 -2.62 -7.72 -10.54
N GLY A 280 -3.31 -8.44 -9.65
CA GLY A 280 -3.32 -9.89 -9.55
C GLY A 280 -4.27 -10.60 -10.52
N TRP A 281 -5.30 -9.91 -11.05
CA TRP A 281 -6.26 -10.49 -12.00
C TRP A 281 -5.67 -10.73 -13.40
N PHE A 282 -4.64 -9.97 -13.78
CA PHE A 282 -4.04 -10.02 -15.11
C PHE A 282 -2.84 -10.96 -15.17
N ARG A 283 -2.78 -11.84 -16.18
CA ARG A 283 -1.59 -12.67 -16.46
C ARG A 283 -0.38 -11.81 -16.89
N SER A 284 -0.63 -10.73 -17.62
CA SER A 284 0.40 -9.77 -18.04
C SER A 284 0.74 -8.78 -16.93
N ASN A 285 2.01 -8.75 -16.52
CA ASN A 285 2.54 -7.80 -15.55
C ASN A 285 2.32 -6.34 -15.98
N ARG A 286 2.29 -6.05 -17.29
CA ARG A 286 2.08 -4.70 -17.84
C ARG A 286 0.64 -4.25 -17.65
N TRP A 287 -0.33 -5.06 -18.04
CA TRP A 287 -1.75 -4.74 -17.87
C TRP A 287 -2.17 -4.75 -16.40
N GLY A 288 -1.68 -5.70 -15.60
CA GLY A 288 -1.90 -5.71 -14.15
C GLY A 288 -1.38 -4.44 -13.46
N PHE A 289 -0.19 -3.96 -13.84
CA PHE A 289 0.33 -2.70 -13.34
C PHE A 289 -0.50 -1.49 -13.79
N ILE A 290 -0.87 -1.40 -15.08
CA ILE A 290 -1.65 -0.27 -15.61
C ILE A 290 -3.02 -0.17 -14.94
N VAL A 291 -3.82 -1.25 -15.00
CA VAL A 291 -5.20 -1.25 -14.48
C VAL A 291 -5.20 -1.19 -12.95
N GLY A 292 -4.28 -1.89 -12.28
CA GLY A 292 -4.14 -1.80 -10.82
C GLY A 292 -3.74 -0.42 -10.33
N THR A 293 -2.86 0.28 -11.06
CA THR A 293 -2.49 1.67 -10.75
C THR A 293 -3.65 2.63 -10.99
N ALA A 294 -4.38 2.48 -12.10
CA ALA A 294 -5.55 3.31 -12.39
C ALA A 294 -6.61 3.19 -11.29
N VAL A 295 -7.04 1.96 -10.94
CA VAL A 295 -8.04 1.75 -9.88
C VAL A 295 -7.54 2.23 -8.51
N SER A 296 -6.27 1.96 -8.16
CA SER A 296 -5.67 2.41 -6.90
C SER A 296 -5.60 3.95 -6.78
N ALA A 297 -5.18 4.63 -7.84
CA ALA A 297 -5.04 6.08 -7.87
C ALA A 297 -6.39 6.80 -7.92
N THR A 298 -7.36 6.30 -8.68
CA THR A 298 -8.74 6.82 -8.68
C THR A 298 -9.40 6.62 -7.31
N ALA A 299 -9.25 5.45 -6.67
CA ALA A 299 -9.79 5.20 -5.34
C ALA A 299 -9.14 6.11 -4.27
N PHE A 300 -7.82 6.34 -4.35
CA PHE A 300 -7.10 7.28 -3.49
C PHE A 300 -7.58 8.71 -3.68
N SER A 301 -7.74 9.16 -4.93
CA SER A 301 -8.26 10.50 -5.24
C SER A 301 -9.71 10.70 -4.79
N ALA A 302 -10.56 9.66 -4.90
CA ALA A 302 -11.94 9.71 -4.43
C ALA A 302 -12.03 9.75 -2.89
N ALA A 303 -11.14 9.03 -2.19
CA ALA A 303 -11.09 9.03 -0.73
C ALA A 303 -10.66 10.37 -0.09
N HIS A 304 -10.16 11.31 -0.89
CA HIS A 304 -9.88 12.69 -0.47
C HIS A 304 -11.11 13.62 -0.55
N PHE A 305 -12.24 13.14 -1.10
CA PHE A 305 -13.53 13.86 -1.19
C PHE A 305 -13.47 15.29 -1.78
N ALA A 306 -12.46 15.59 -2.60
CA ALA A 306 -12.27 16.91 -3.17
C ALA A 306 -13.30 17.25 -4.25
N ALA A 307 -13.81 18.48 -4.21
CA ALA A 307 -14.64 19.08 -5.26
C ALA A 307 -13.81 19.86 -6.29
N ASP A 308 -12.62 20.34 -5.92
CA ASP A 308 -11.74 21.07 -6.82
C ASP A 308 -11.01 20.18 -7.84
N VAL A 309 -11.01 20.60 -9.11
CA VAL A 309 -10.40 19.85 -10.22
C VAL A 309 -8.87 19.75 -10.13
N TRP A 310 -8.16 20.77 -9.63
CA TRP A 310 -6.71 20.74 -9.45
C TRP A 310 -6.32 19.82 -8.29
N LEU A 311 -7.11 19.79 -7.22
CA LEU A 311 -6.91 18.86 -6.11
C LEU A 311 -7.18 17.41 -6.54
N ILE A 312 -8.28 17.15 -7.25
CA ILE A 312 -8.57 15.82 -7.84
C ILE A 312 -7.42 15.35 -8.75
N VAL A 313 -6.97 16.20 -9.68
CA VAL A 313 -5.85 15.87 -10.59
C VAL A 313 -4.54 15.66 -9.82
N TYR A 314 -4.28 16.46 -8.77
CA TYR A 314 -3.12 16.28 -7.90
C TYR A 314 -3.15 14.92 -7.20
N TYR A 315 -4.23 14.54 -6.50
CA TYR A 315 -4.31 13.26 -5.78
C TYR A 315 -4.25 12.06 -6.73
N LEU A 316 -4.91 12.15 -7.88
CA LEU A 316 -4.83 11.12 -8.92
C LEU A 316 -3.38 10.91 -9.40
N LEU A 317 -2.68 11.98 -9.76
CA LEU A 317 -1.30 11.89 -10.26
C LEU A 317 -0.29 11.56 -9.16
N PHE A 318 -0.54 11.97 -7.91
CA PHE A 318 0.22 11.54 -6.72
C PHE A 318 0.12 10.03 -6.54
N GLY A 319 -1.10 9.48 -6.57
CA GLY A 319 -1.33 8.03 -6.50
C GLY A 319 -0.69 7.25 -7.65
N VAL A 320 -0.70 7.78 -8.88
CA VAL A 320 0.01 7.20 -10.03
C VAL A 320 1.52 7.22 -9.84
N LEU A 321 2.09 8.34 -9.40
CA LEU A 321 3.55 8.51 -9.24
C LEU A 321 4.11 7.62 -8.12
N LEU A 322 3.40 7.51 -6.99
CA LEU A 322 3.78 6.58 -5.91
C LEU A 322 3.60 5.10 -6.30
N SER A 323 2.57 4.78 -7.08
CA SER A 323 2.39 3.46 -7.69
C SER A 323 3.54 3.09 -8.64
N VAL A 324 4.00 4.04 -9.47
CA VAL A 324 5.19 3.88 -10.33
C VAL A 324 6.44 3.69 -9.49
N LEU A 325 6.65 4.49 -8.44
CA LEU A 325 7.84 4.37 -7.59
C LEU A 325 7.88 3.01 -6.86
N THR A 326 6.76 2.59 -6.26
CA THR A 326 6.60 1.29 -5.61
C THR A 326 6.97 0.12 -6.55
N GLN A 327 6.55 0.20 -7.81
CA GLN A 327 6.90 -0.78 -8.85
C GLN A 327 8.40 -0.70 -9.25
N ARG A 328 9.02 0.48 -9.17
CA ARG A 328 10.44 0.73 -9.50
C ARG A 328 11.41 0.39 -8.37
N THR A 329 10.95 0.36 -7.12
CA THR A 329 11.72 -0.03 -5.92
C THR A 329 11.39 -1.43 -5.44
N GLY A 330 10.28 -2.04 -5.92
CA GLY A 330 9.79 -3.33 -5.47
C GLY A 330 9.10 -3.31 -4.10
N GLY A 331 8.67 -2.16 -3.59
CA GLY A 331 8.02 -2.08 -2.27
C GLY A 331 7.61 -0.67 -1.87
N LEU A 332 6.76 -0.61 -0.85
CA LEU A 332 6.06 0.60 -0.40
C LEU A 332 6.99 1.63 0.25
N GLU A 333 8.21 1.28 0.64
CA GLU A 333 9.01 2.10 1.55
C GLU A 333 9.29 3.52 1.03
N SER A 334 9.55 3.66 -0.27
CA SER A 334 9.75 5.00 -0.85
C SER A 334 8.45 5.79 -1.03
N ALA A 335 7.32 5.11 -1.17
CA ALA A 335 6.01 5.77 -1.22
C ALA A 335 5.60 6.26 0.17
N ILE A 336 5.74 5.41 1.20
CA ILE A 336 5.54 5.76 2.60
C ILE A 336 6.43 6.94 2.98
N ALA A 337 7.74 6.88 2.68
CA ALA A 337 8.67 7.95 3.02
C ALA A 337 8.34 9.30 2.36
N ILE A 338 7.86 9.30 1.11
CA ILE A 338 7.40 10.52 0.43
C ILE A 338 6.11 11.04 1.05
N HIS A 339 5.13 10.17 1.26
CA HIS A 339 3.81 10.54 1.77
C HIS A 339 3.92 11.07 3.22
N THR A 340 4.70 10.41 4.09
CA THR A 340 5.06 10.92 5.42
C THR A 340 5.71 12.30 5.34
N ALA A 341 6.70 12.51 4.48
CA ALA A 341 7.37 13.80 4.35
C ALA A 341 6.41 14.91 3.87
N ASN A 342 5.57 14.61 2.87
CA ASN A 342 4.60 15.56 2.33
C ASN A 342 3.58 15.99 3.40
N ASN A 343 2.93 15.05 4.07
CA ASN A 343 1.90 15.37 5.06
C ASN A 343 2.50 16.03 6.31
N VAL A 344 3.61 15.51 6.85
CA VAL A 344 4.17 16.03 8.10
C VAL A 344 4.63 17.48 7.96
N PHE A 345 5.37 17.85 6.91
CA PHE A 345 5.85 19.23 6.78
C PHE A 345 4.75 20.24 6.42
N LEU A 346 3.77 19.86 5.59
CA LEU A 346 2.62 20.72 5.30
C LEU A 346 1.75 20.94 6.54
N LEU A 347 1.45 19.89 7.31
CA LEU A 347 0.66 20.00 8.54
C LEU A 347 1.39 20.76 9.65
N ILE A 348 2.72 20.65 9.76
CA ILE A 348 3.50 21.50 10.69
C ILE A 348 3.35 22.97 10.32
N VAL A 349 3.46 23.34 9.05
CA VAL A 349 3.30 24.75 8.63
C VAL A 349 1.88 25.24 8.84
N ALA A 350 0.86 24.45 8.47
CA ALA A 350 -0.54 24.77 8.73
C ALA A 350 -0.82 24.96 10.23
N SER A 351 -0.31 24.07 11.09
CA SER A 351 -0.45 24.17 12.54
C SER A 351 0.25 25.39 13.14
N LEU A 352 1.46 25.73 12.66
CA LEU A 352 2.22 26.86 13.18
C LEU A 352 1.66 28.23 12.76
N SER A 353 0.90 28.28 11.65
CA SER A 353 0.32 29.52 11.08
C SER A 353 -1.19 29.67 11.35
N ASP A 354 -1.77 28.80 12.18
CA ASP A 354 -3.21 28.71 12.46
C ASP A 354 -4.08 28.46 11.21
N GLN A 355 -3.49 27.87 10.16
CA GLN A 355 -4.13 27.56 8.88
C GLN A 355 -4.57 26.08 8.78
N MET A 356 -4.94 25.44 9.88
CA MET A 356 -5.34 24.03 9.88
C MET A 356 -6.63 23.76 9.10
N ASP A 357 -7.62 24.67 9.17
CA ASP A 357 -8.84 24.58 8.34
C ASP A 357 -8.51 24.73 6.84
N ALA A 358 -7.80 25.80 6.46
CA ALA A 358 -7.41 26.05 5.06
C ALA A 358 -6.52 24.93 4.49
N GLY A 359 -5.64 24.34 5.31
CA GLY A 359 -4.81 23.20 4.93
C GLY A 359 -5.62 21.93 4.60
N PHE A 360 -6.83 21.80 5.14
CA PHE A 360 -7.75 20.68 4.91
C PHE A 360 -8.92 20.98 3.96
N ASP A 361 -9.17 22.25 3.59
CA ASP A 361 -10.22 22.60 2.63
C ASP A 361 -10.02 21.93 1.25
N ARG A 362 -11.10 21.35 0.72
CA ARG A 362 -11.16 20.68 -0.60
C ARG A 362 -12.35 21.14 -1.45
N SER A 363 -12.99 22.25 -1.06
CA SER A 363 -14.11 22.87 -1.77
C SER A 363 -13.68 23.37 -3.16
N ALA A 364 -14.64 23.71 -4.03
CA ALA A 364 -14.33 24.12 -5.39
C ALA A 364 -13.75 25.54 -5.42
N GLY A 365 -12.53 25.71 -5.95
CA GLY A 365 -11.81 26.98 -5.98
C GLY A 365 -10.61 27.06 -5.02
N THR A 366 -10.47 26.12 -4.08
CA THR A 366 -9.29 26.03 -3.20
C THR A 366 -8.02 25.62 -3.95
N GLY A 367 -8.15 24.97 -5.11
CA GLY A 367 -7.04 24.51 -5.93
C GLY A 367 -6.75 25.41 -7.14
N GLY A 368 -5.53 25.32 -7.67
CA GLY A 368 -5.12 26.09 -8.83
C GLY A 368 -3.86 25.56 -9.52
N PRO A 369 -3.38 26.25 -10.57
CA PRO A 369 -2.17 25.87 -11.31
C PRO A 369 -0.92 25.70 -10.45
N PHE A 370 -0.87 26.32 -9.27
CA PHE A 370 0.21 26.14 -8.28
C PHE A 370 0.37 24.68 -7.82
N MET A 371 -0.68 23.85 -7.90
CA MET A 371 -0.60 22.40 -7.60
C MET A 371 0.34 21.63 -8.55
N LEU A 372 0.73 22.22 -9.68
CA LEU A 372 1.78 21.68 -10.55
C LEU A 372 3.17 21.71 -9.90
N VAL A 373 3.42 22.60 -8.94
CA VAL A 373 4.72 22.69 -8.23
C VAL A 373 5.00 21.46 -7.34
N PRO A 374 4.15 21.09 -6.35
CA PRO A 374 4.38 19.88 -5.57
C PRO A 374 4.32 18.60 -6.43
N LEU A 375 3.55 18.62 -7.53
CA LEU A 375 3.52 17.52 -8.49
C LEU A 375 4.84 17.36 -9.27
N ALA A 376 5.46 18.47 -9.70
CA ALA A 376 6.76 18.46 -10.36
C ALA A 376 7.88 18.03 -9.40
N LEU A 377 7.85 18.50 -8.15
CA LEU A 377 8.77 18.07 -7.09
C LEU A 377 8.63 16.56 -6.82
N LEU A 378 7.40 16.06 -6.70
CA LEU A 378 7.12 14.63 -6.56
C LEU A 378 7.69 13.83 -7.75
N ALA A 379 7.44 14.26 -8.99
CA ALA A 379 7.95 13.60 -10.19
C ALA A 379 9.50 13.56 -10.20
N ALA A 380 10.17 14.63 -9.77
CA ALA A 380 11.63 14.69 -9.64
C ALA A 380 12.16 13.72 -8.57
N ILE A 381 11.53 13.68 -7.37
CA ILE A 381 11.88 12.73 -6.30
C ILE A 381 11.69 11.28 -6.79
N VAL A 382 10.56 10.99 -7.44
CA VAL A 382 10.23 9.66 -7.99
C VAL A 382 11.24 9.23 -9.06
N ALA A 383 11.69 10.14 -9.92
CA ALA A 383 12.74 9.87 -10.90
C ALA A 383 14.10 9.60 -10.22
N GLY A 384 14.49 10.45 -9.26
CA GLY A 384 15.74 10.32 -8.50
C GLY A 384 15.82 9.02 -7.70
N LEU A 385 14.78 8.67 -6.94
CA LEU A 385 14.71 7.42 -6.20
C LEU A 385 14.62 6.19 -7.11
N SER A 386 13.92 6.27 -8.25
CA SER A 386 13.90 5.19 -9.25
C SER A 386 15.28 4.91 -9.86
N TRP A 387 16.06 5.97 -10.10
CA TRP A 387 17.45 5.90 -10.57
C TRP A 387 18.39 5.38 -9.48
N PHE A 388 18.25 5.86 -8.24
CA PHE A 388 19.10 5.45 -7.13
C PHE A 388 18.83 3.98 -6.74
N ALA A 389 17.58 3.53 -6.76
CA ALA A 389 17.20 2.12 -6.62
C ALA A 389 17.78 1.24 -7.74
N LYS A 390 17.90 1.76 -8.98
CA LYS A 390 18.60 1.06 -10.08
C LYS A 390 20.09 0.91 -9.77
N ARG A 391 20.77 1.99 -9.31
CA ARG A 391 22.19 1.95 -8.96
C ARG A 391 22.47 1.04 -7.75
N ARG A 392 21.62 1.06 -6.73
CA ARG A 392 21.68 0.18 -5.54
C ARG A 392 21.20 -1.27 -5.79
N ARG A 393 20.84 -1.63 -7.04
CA ARG A 393 20.38 -2.96 -7.45
C ARG A 393 19.25 -3.54 -6.57
N LEU A 394 18.30 -2.71 -6.15
CA LEU A 394 17.17 -3.16 -5.32
C LEU A 394 16.37 -4.29 -6.00
N ALA A 395 15.95 -5.28 -5.20
CA ALA A 395 14.99 -6.29 -5.61
C ALA A 395 13.67 -5.64 -6.07
N ARG A 396 13.26 -5.92 -7.31
CA ARG A 396 12.07 -5.36 -7.98
C ARG A 396 10.98 -6.37 -8.23
N THR A 397 11.34 -7.64 -8.21
CA THR A 397 10.46 -8.79 -8.39
C THR A 397 10.66 -9.79 -7.26
N THR A 398 9.65 -10.60 -7.01
CA THR A 398 9.67 -11.70 -6.06
C THR A 398 10.73 -12.74 -6.43
N GLY A 399 11.37 -13.31 -5.42
CA GLY A 399 12.49 -14.25 -5.60
C GLY A 399 12.09 -15.56 -6.29
N GLY A 400 13.04 -16.13 -7.03
CA GLY A 400 13.05 -17.57 -7.35
C GLY A 400 13.55 -18.39 -6.16
N ALA A 401 13.41 -19.71 -6.20
CA ALA A 401 13.93 -20.60 -5.16
C ALA A 401 15.44 -20.38 -4.92
N ASP A 402 16.17 -20.05 -5.98
CA ASP A 402 17.61 -19.81 -6.02
C ASP A 402 18.03 -18.59 -5.17
N THR A 403 17.13 -17.64 -4.94
CA THR A 403 17.40 -16.46 -4.08
C THR A 403 17.32 -16.75 -2.58
N ALA A 404 16.86 -17.93 -2.16
CA ALA A 404 16.88 -18.33 -0.76
C ALA A 404 18.29 -18.69 -0.25
N ALA A 405 19.20 -19.09 -1.14
CA ALA A 405 20.58 -19.47 -0.79
C ALA A 405 21.44 -18.27 -0.35
N GLU A 406 21.17 -17.07 -0.89
CA GLU A 406 21.94 -15.84 -0.61
C GLU A 406 21.49 -15.14 0.69
N ALA A 407 20.48 -15.67 1.38
CA ALA A 407 19.89 -15.09 2.59
C ALA A 407 20.36 -15.74 3.91
N SER A 408 21.34 -16.66 3.85
CA SER A 408 22.03 -17.18 5.03
C SER A 408 23.32 -16.38 5.27
N PRO A 409 23.66 -15.97 6.51
CA PRO A 409 24.97 -15.41 6.78
C PRO A 409 26.05 -16.46 6.51
N ALA A 410 26.93 -16.19 5.55
CA ALA A 410 28.01 -17.09 5.19
C ALA A 410 29.13 -17.09 6.25
N THR A 411 28.90 -17.78 7.38
CA THR A 411 29.98 -18.34 8.19
C THR A 411 30.64 -19.47 7.38
N GLY A 412 31.41 -19.08 6.37
CA GLY A 412 32.28 -19.98 5.63
C GLY A 412 33.28 -20.62 6.60
N PRO A 413 33.56 -21.93 6.48
CA PRO A 413 34.62 -22.56 7.24
C PRO A 413 35.94 -21.83 6.98
N ILE A 414 36.67 -21.47 8.05
CA ILE A 414 38.02 -20.92 7.90
C ILE A 414 38.89 -22.02 7.29
N PRO A 415 39.49 -21.81 6.09
CA PRO A 415 40.40 -22.79 5.52
C PRO A 415 41.69 -22.78 6.33
N ILE A 416 41.88 -23.81 7.17
CA ILE A 416 43.17 -24.04 7.83
C ILE A 416 44.17 -24.41 6.75
N SER A 417 45.08 -23.49 6.47
CA SER A 417 46.14 -23.67 5.48
C SER A 417 47.17 -24.69 5.98
N THR A 418 46.94 -25.97 5.68
CA THR A 418 47.96 -27.02 5.84
C THR A 418 49.10 -26.78 4.84
N GLY A 419 50.09 -25.98 5.23
CA GLY A 419 51.27 -25.73 4.43
C GLY A 419 52.16 -26.96 4.34
N GLU A 420 52.21 -27.59 3.17
CA GLU A 420 53.16 -28.67 2.87
C GLU A 420 54.58 -28.09 2.74
N THR A 421 55.35 -28.10 3.83
CA THR A 421 56.78 -27.75 3.79
C THR A 421 57.62 -29.02 3.62
N SER A 422 58.11 -29.28 2.41
CA SER A 422 58.94 -30.44 2.09
C SER A 422 60.40 -30.28 2.57
N ALA A 423 60.65 -30.71 3.80
CA ALA A 423 61.95 -31.12 4.33
C ALA A 423 61.66 -32.23 5.35
N GLY A 424 62.48 -33.24 5.60
CA GLY A 424 63.89 -33.47 5.31
C GLY A 424 64.32 -34.47 6.39
N ALA A 425 64.94 -35.59 6.04
CA ALA A 425 64.97 -36.74 6.94
C ALA A 425 65.98 -36.60 8.08
N GLU A 426 65.54 -36.90 9.32
CA GLU A 426 66.26 -37.44 10.49
C GLU A 426 65.37 -37.22 11.74
N SER A 427 65.54 -37.86 12.91
CA SER A 427 65.95 -39.23 13.27
C SER A 427 65.83 -39.37 14.80
N LEU A 428 65.39 -40.54 15.27
CA LEU A 428 65.56 -41.08 16.65
C LEU A 428 64.80 -40.50 17.88
N THR A 429 64.54 -41.47 18.77
CA THR A 429 64.35 -41.41 20.24
C THR A 429 63.08 -40.85 20.89
N GLN A 430 62.44 -41.74 21.64
CA GLN A 430 61.45 -41.49 22.69
C GLN A 430 62.17 -41.13 24.01
N ASP A 431 61.49 -40.43 24.93
CA ASP A 431 61.39 -40.73 26.38
C ASP A 431 60.72 -39.56 27.15
N VAL A 432 60.17 -39.69 28.37
CA VAL A 432 59.34 -40.74 28.99
C VAL A 432 58.77 -40.19 30.33
N ALA A 433 57.52 -40.53 30.69
CA ALA A 433 56.90 -40.41 32.03
C ALA A 433 56.79 -39.02 32.72
N GLY A 434 55.88 -38.93 33.73
CA GLY A 434 55.66 -37.71 34.53
C GLY A 434 54.29 -37.60 35.22
N THR A 435 53.90 -38.57 36.06
CA THR A 435 52.62 -38.56 36.80
C THR A 435 52.63 -37.67 38.07
N GLY A 436 51.46 -37.18 38.51
CA GLY A 436 51.26 -36.37 39.75
C GLY A 436 51.27 -37.18 41.06
N PRO A 437 50.39 -36.95 42.08
CA PRO A 437 49.23 -36.03 42.15
C PRO A 437 48.98 -35.32 43.54
N GLY A 438 47.82 -34.65 43.71
CA GLY A 438 47.20 -34.29 45.02
C GLY A 438 47.36 -32.83 45.51
N HIS A 439 46.56 -32.30 46.44
CA HIS A 439 45.27 -32.74 47.03
C HIS A 439 44.58 -31.60 47.83
N THR A 440 43.23 -31.50 47.85
CA THR A 440 42.33 -30.81 48.85
C THR A 440 42.52 -29.30 49.19
N SER A 441 41.54 -28.39 48.96
CA SER A 441 40.35 -28.01 49.80
C SER A 441 40.64 -26.97 50.92
N ALA A 442 39.75 -26.03 51.33
CA ALA A 442 38.53 -25.41 50.76
C ALA A 442 38.01 -24.25 51.68
N THR A 443 37.13 -23.34 51.18
CA THR A 443 36.23 -22.41 51.97
C THR A 443 36.94 -21.24 52.74
N THR A 444 36.38 -20.08 53.15
CA THR A 444 35.04 -19.41 53.14
C THR A 444 35.21 -17.87 53.29
N GLY A 445 34.20 -17.03 52.99
CA GLY A 445 33.96 -15.76 53.74
C GLY A 445 33.80 -14.42 52.95
N PRO A 446 33.19 -13.34 53.53
CA PRO A 446 32.53 -12.28 52.74
C PRO A 446 32.86 -10.78 53.06
N ILE A 447 32.19 -9.88 52.31
CA ILE A 447 32.28 -8.39 52.16
C ILE A 447 31.48 -7.63 53.26
N PRO A 448 31.94 -6.48 53.85
CA PRO A 448 31.40 -5.12 53.50
C PRO A 448 32.21 -3.83 53.90
N THR A 449 31.65 -2.63 53.59
CA THR A 449 31.79 -1.27 54.23
C THR A 449 33.13 -0.47 54.18
N ASP A 450 33.21 0.88 54.29
CA ASP A 450 32.33 2.08 54.06
C ASP A 450 33.10 3.42 54.34
N ILE A 451 32.53 4.62 54.06
CA ILE A 451 32.92 6.01 54.49
C ILE A 451 34.22 6.60 53.86
N GLY A 452 34.44 7.91 53.59
CA GLY A 452 33.62 9.14 53.59
C GLY A 452 34.40 10.44 54.00
N ARG A 453 33.95 11.65 53.58
CA ARG A 453 34.51 13.04 53.84
C ARG A 453 35.82 13.42 53.09
N SER A 454 36.18 14.69 52.82
CA SER A 454 35.52 16.04 52.91
C SER A 454 36.23 17.12 52.03
N SER A 455 35.55 18.26 51.81
CA SER A 455 35.93 19.49 51.04
C SER A 455 36.98 20.41 51.75
N PRO A 456 37.39 21.65 51.29
CA PRO A 456 36.50 22.79 50.91
C PRO A 456 37.00 23.91 49.93
N HIS A 457 36.07 24.83 49.56
CA HIS A 457 36.25 26.22 49.03
C HIS A 457 36.96 26.41 47.66
N THR A 458 36.77 27.52 46.91
CA THR A 458 36.30 28.89 47.24
C THR A 458 35.04 29.36 46.46
N GLU A 459 34.67 30.64 46.63
CA GLU A 459 33.36 31.25 46.39
C GLU A 459 33.46 32.48 45.46
N HIS A 460 32.39 32.83 44.73
CA HIS A 460 32.32 34.09 43.96
C HIS A 460 30.91 34.71 44.00
N ARG A 461 30.84 36.01 44.30
CA ARG A 461 29.62 36.82 44.39
C ARG A 461 29.16 37.37 43.02
N PRO A 462 27.84 37.47 42.76
CA PRO A 462 27.23 38.53 41.95
C PRO A 462 26.92 39.78 42.82
N GLY A 463 26.45 40.86 42.19
CA GLY A 463 25.99 42.08 42.87
C GLY A 463 24.58 42.48 42.44
N GLU A 464 23.96 43.28 43.32
CA GLU A 464 22.69 44.05 43.18
C GLU A 464 21.47 43.35 42.54
#